data_AF-I0V0C1-F1
#
_entry.id   AF-I0V0C1-F1
#
_cell.length_a   1.000
_cell.length_b   1.000
_cell.length_c   1.000
_cell.angle_alpha   90.00
_cell.angle_beta   90.00
_cell.angle_gamma   90.00
#
_symmetry.space_group_name_H-M   'P 1'
#
loop_
_entity.id
_entity.type
_entity.pdbx_description
1 polymer ?
#
loop_
_entity_poly.entity_id
_entity_poly.type
_entity_poly.pdbx_seq_one_letter_code
_entity_poly.pdbx_strand_id
1 'polypeptide(L)'
;MSLVGDAVCSFVCMTRFTVYVPDDLAKRAKAARLNISALTQNAIATELDRQATSRWLDSLPAPRHRVTHEAVLAALDGQDRAGLPWRWLRHLTATWPSL
;
A
#
# COMPACT_ATOMS: atom_id res chain seq x y z
N MET A 1 15.63 2.42 -35.24
CA MET A 1 14.39 3.17 -34.95
C MET A 1 13.26 2.16 -34.93
N SER A 2 12.30 2.32 -34.01
CA SER A 2 11.17 1.41 -33.71
C SER A 2 11.43 0.38 -32.60
N LEU A 3 11.42 0.87 -31.35
CA LEU A 3 10.90 0.09 -30.23
C LEU A 3 9.38 0.27 -30.25
N VAL A 4 8.68 -0.80 -30.62
CA VAL A 4 7.24 -0.94 -30.47
C VAL A 4 6.93 -0.80 -28.98
N GLY A 5 6.13 0.21 -28.63
CA GLY A 5 5.73 0.45 -27.25
C GLY A 5 4.88 -0.70 -26.74
N ASP A 6 5.36 -1.35 -25.68
CA ASP A 6 4.58 -2.27 -24.85
C ASP A 6 3.46 -1.48 -24.14
N ALA A 7 2.34 -1.31 -24.84
CA ALA A 7 1.11 -0.89 -24.23
C ALA A 7 0.57 -2.06 -23.39
N VAL A 8 1.03 -2.14 -22.13
CA VAL A 8 0.40 -3.00 -21.13
C VAL A 8 -1.00 -2.43 -20.90
N CYS A 9 -2.01 -2.99 -21.58
CA CYS A 9 -3.40 -2.79 -21.21
C CYS A 9 -3.58 -3.38 -19.82
N SER A 10 -3.52 -2.54 -18.79
CA SER A 10 -3.99 -2.89 -17.46
C SER A 10 -5.50 -3.11 -17.56
N PHE A 11 -5.90 -4.36 -17.79
CA PHE A 11 -7.30 -4.76 -17.68
C PHE A 11 -7.67 -4.71 -16.19
N VAL A 12 -8.31 -3.63 -15.77
CA VAL A 12 -8.88 -3.52 -14.43
C VAL A 12 -10.09 -4.46 -14.38
N CYS A 13 -9.88 -5.70 -13.92
CA CYS A 13 -10.96 -6.61 -13.53
C CYS A 13 -11.77 -5.98 -12.39
N MET A 14 -12.94 -5.41 -12.68
CA MET A 14 -13.87 -4.99 -11.63
C MET A 14 -14.78 -6.15 -11.22
N THR A 15 -14.70 -6.52 -9.94
CA THR A 15 -15.65 -7.46 -9.32
C THR A 15 -16.96 -6.73 -9.05
N ARG A 16 -18.09 -7.32 -9.46
CA ARG A 16 -19.43 -6.75 -9.20
C ARG A 16 -19.82 -6.96 -7.73
N PHE A 17 -20.18 -5.88 -7.04
CA PHE A 17 -20.67 -5.89 -5.67
C PHE A 17 -22.08 -5.28 -5.60
N THR A 18 -22.99 -5.91 -4.86
CA THR A 18 -24.36 -5.39 -4.64
C THR A 18 -24.44 -4.81 -3.24
N VAL A 19 -24.82 -3.53 -3.12
CA VAL A 19 -24.95 -2.82 -1.85
C VAL A 19 -26.43 -2.57 -1.56
N TYR A 20 -26.87 -2.89 -0.35
CA TYR A 20 -28.21 -2.53 0.12
C TYR A 20 -28.18 -1.17 0.79
N VAL A 21 -29.12 -0.32 0.40
CA VAL A 21 -29.20 1.08 0.83
C VAL A 21 -30.66 1.38 1.17
N PRO A 22 -30.97 2.11 2.27
CA PRO A 22 -32.34 2.50 2.58
C PRO A 22 -33.01 3.26 1.42
N ASP A 23 -34.30 3.01 1.19
CA ASP A 23 -35.03 3.54 0.03
C ASP A 23 -34.98 5.08 -0.06
N ASP A 24 -35.10 5.77 1.07
CA ASP A 24 -35.06 7.24 1.08
C ASP A 24 -33.66 7.79 0.78
N LEU A 25 -32.62 7.03 1.11
CA LEU A 25 -31.25 7.36 0.72
C LEU A 25 -31.03 7.09 -0.77
N ALA A 26 -31.57 5.99 -1.30
CA ALA A 26 -31.53 5.68 -2.73
C ALA A 26 -32.27 6.73 -3.58
N LYS A 27 -33.45 7.18 -3.14
CA LYS A 27 -34.21 8.26 -3.78
C LYS A 27 -33.40 9.57 -3.82
N ARG A 28 -32.80 9.96 -2.69
CA ARG A 28 -31.96 11.17 -2.62
C ARG A 28 -30.72 11.06 -3.49
N ALA A 29 -30.04 9.91 -3.48
CA ALA A 29 -28.88 9.68 -4.32
C ALA A 29 -29.22 9.74 -5.82
N LYS A 30 -30.37 9.17 -6.21
CA LYS A 30 -30.87 9.23 -7.59
C LYS A 30 -31.25 10.65 -8.01
N ALA A 31 -31.94 11.40 -7.14
CA ALA A 31 -32.29 12.80 -7.39
C ALA A 31 -31.03 13.67 -7.58
N ALA A 32 -29.98 13.41 -6.79
CA ALA A 32 -28.69 14.08 -6.90
C ALA A 32 -27.77 13.50 -8.01
N ARG A 33 -28.23 12.50 -8.77
CA ARG A 33 -27.47 11.80 -9.84
C ARG A 33 -26.09 11.30 -9.37
N LEU A 34 -25.99 10.83 -8.13
CA LEU A 34 -24.73 10.36 -7.56
C LEU A 34 -24.27 9.05 -8.20
N ASN A 35 -22.98 8.95 -8.49
CA ASN A 35 -22.35 7.70 -8.89
C ASN A 35 -22.08 6.84 -7.63
N ILE A 36 -23.03 5.97 -7.30
CA ILE A 36 -22.95 5.11 -6.11
C ILE A 36 -21.71 4.22 -6.15
N SER A 37 -21.36 3.67 -7.32
CA SER A 37 -20.18 2.82 -7.46
C SER A 37 -18.89 3.56 -7.11
N ALA A 38 -18.72 4.78 -7.63
CA ALA A 38 -17.54 5.60 -7.34
C ALA A 38 -17.49 6.00 -5.85
N LEU A 39 -18.64 6.33 -5.25
CA LEU A 39 -18.73 6.65 -3.83
C LEU A 39 -18.37 5.45 -2.96
N THR A 40 -18.90 4.27 -3.27
CA THR A 40 -18.58 3.03 -2.57
C THR A 40 -17.10 2.69 -2.72
N GLN A 41 -16.54 2.78 -3.92
CA GLN A 41 -15.10 2.53 -4.16
C GLN A 41 -14.22 3.49 -3.36
N ASN A 42 -14.54 4.78 -3.36
CA ASN A 42 -13.77 5.77 -2.61
C ASN A 42 -13.87 5.54 -1.10
N ALA A 43 -15.06 5.21 -0.59
CA ALA A 43 -15.24 4.90 0.83
C ALA A 43 -14.44 3.65 1.25
N ILE A 44 -14.45 2.60 0.42
CA ILE A 44 -13.67 1.38 0.67
C ILE A 44 -12.17 1.69 0.63
N ALA A 45 -11.68 2.41 -0.38
CA ALA A 45 -10.27 2.78 -0.49
C ALA A 45 -9.81 3.61 0.73
N THR A 46 -10.59 4.63 1.10
CA THR A 46 -10.31 5.47 2.27
C THR A 46 -10.22 4.65 3.55
N GLU A 47 -11.14 3.71 3.76
CA GLU A 47 -11.13 2.88 4.96
C GLU A 47 -9.96 1.89 4.96
N LEU A 48 -9.60 1.34 3.80
CA LEU A 48 -8.43 0.49 3.65
C LEU A 48 -7.14 1.27 3.94
N ASP A 49 -7.00 2.49 3.43
CA ASP A 49 -5.84 3.35 3.70
C ASP A 49 -5.74 3.70 5.18
N ARG A 50 -6.88 4.02 5.81
CA ARG A 50 -6.94 4.29 7.25
C ARG A 50 -6.44 3.10 8.07
N GLN A 51 -6.78 1.87 7.66
CA GLN A 51 -6.36 0.64 8.32
C GLN A 51 -4.95 0.18 7.90
N ALA A 52 -4.42 0.66 6.78
CA ALA A 52 -3.17 0.18 6.20
C ALA A 52 -2.01 0.29 7.19
N THR A 53 -1.86 1.43 7.86
CA THR A 53 -0.80 1.64 8.87
C THR A 53 -0.94 0.66 10.04
N SER A 54 -2.15 0.42 10.52
CA SER A 54 -2.38 -0.52 11.63
C SER A 54 -2.08 -1.96 11.21
N ARG A 55 -2.56 -2.38 10.03
CA ARG A 55 -2.26 -3.70 9.47
C ARG A 55 -0.77 -3.90 9.23
N TRP A 56 -0.07 -2.86 8.78
CA TRP A 56 1.38 -2.90 8.63
C TRP A 56 2.06 -3.10 9.98
N LEU A 57 1.66 -2.37 11.02
CA LEU A 57 2.19 -2.55 12.38
C LEU A 57 1.94 -3.97 12.89
N ASP A 58 0.74 -4.52 12.69
CA ASP A 58 0.39 -5.87 13.10
C ASP A 58 1.17 -6.95 12.34
N SER A 59 1.60 -6.65 11.10
CA SER A 59 2.44 -7.56 10.30
C SER A 59 3.90 -7.59 10.74
N LEU A 60 4.35 -6.63 11.56
CA LEU A 60 5.74 -6.59 11.99
C LEU A 60 6.02 -7.73 12.98
N PRO A 61 7.11 -8.49 12.79
CA PRO A 61 7.50 -9.52 13.74
C PRO A 61 7.80 -8.88 15.10
N ALA A 62 7.39 -9.57 16.17
CA ALA A 62 7.68 -9.12 17.52
C ALA A 62 9.20 -8.88 17.70
N PRO A 63 9.61 -7.75 18.29
CA PRO A 63 11.03 -7.43 18.44
C PRO A 63 11.72 -8.52 19.24
N ARG A 64 12.67 -9.22 18.61
CA ARG A 64 13.42 -10.32 19.24
C ARG A 64 14.41 -9.81 20.28
N HIS A 65 14.92 -8.58 20.10
CA HIS A 65 15.90 -7.94 20.99
C HIS A 65 15.65 -6.43 21.08
N ARG A 66 15.94 -5.84 22.24
CA ARG A 66 15.99 -4.38 22.38
C ARG A 66 17.34 -3.88 21.88
N VAL A 67 17.32 -3.07 20.83
CA VAL A 67 18.52 -2.40 20.30
C VAL A 67 18.48 -0.94 20.78
N THR A 68 19.62 -0.41 21.25
CA THR A 68 19.70 0.98 21.65
C THR A 68 19.76 1.89 20.43
N HIS A 69 19.24 3.11 20.57
CA HIS A 69 19.24 4.10 19.49
C HIS A 69 20.66 4.36 18.96
N GLU A 70 21.63 4.50 19.87
CA GLU A 70 23.05 4.68 19.54
C GLU A 70 23.63 3.53 18.72
N ALA A 71 23.26 2.29 19.03
CA ALA A 71 23.75 1.12 18.27
C ALA A 71 23.20 1.09 16.85
N VAL A 72 21.98 1.58 16.63
CA VAL A 72 21.39 1.71 15.29
C VAL A 72 22.10 2.80 14.49
N LEU A 73 22.31 3.97 15.08
CA LEU A 73 23.00 5.08 14.41
C LEU A 73 24.43 4.71 14.05
N ALA A 74 25.17 4.07 14.97
CA ALA A 74 26.53 3.61 14.70
C ALA A 74 26.59 2.59 13.55
N ALA A 75 25.58 1.72 13.40
CA ALA A 75 25.50 0.78 12.29
C ALA A 75 25.20 1.46 10.95
N LEU A 76 24.31 2.47 10.94
CA LEU A 76 23.98 3.25 9.73
C LEU A 76 25.17 4.12 9.28
N ASP A 77 25.83 4.80 10.21
CA ASP A 77 27.03 5.60 9.93
C ASP A 77 28.21 4.73 9.46
N GLY A 78 28.31 3.50 9.99
CA GLY A 78 29.28 2.51 9.53
C GLY A 78 29.06 2.08 8.07
N GLN A 79 27.81 2.00 7.61
CA GLN A 79 27.47 1.69 6.21
C GLN A 79 27.80 2.85 5.25
N ASP A 80 27.55 4.08 5.67
CA ASP A 80 27.85 5.29 4.87
C ASP A 80 29.37 5.50 4.74
N ARG A 81 30.12 5.29 5.83
CA ARG A 81 31.60 5.37 5.82
C ARG A 81 32.26 4.24 5.03
N ALA A 82 31.57 3.09 4.88
CA ALA A 82 31.99 2.00 3.99
C ALA A 82 31.77 2.33 2.50
N GLY A 83 31.17 3.50 2.17
CA GLY A 83 30.99 3.96 0.79
C GLY A 83 29.99 3.13 0.00
N LEU A 84 29.12 2.36 0.67
CA LEU A 84 28.11 1.55 0.01
C LEU A 84 26.89 2.43 -0.30
N PRO A 85 26.58 2.69 -1.59
CA PRO A 85 25.40 3.47 -1.94
C PRO A 85 24.15 2.77 -1.41
N TRP A 86 23.18 3.51 -0.85
CA TRP A 86 21.85 3.00 -0.46
C TRP A 86 21.14 2.18 -1.57
N ARG A 87 21.59 2.34 -2.82
CA ARG A 87 21.23 1.56 -4.00
C ARG A 87 21.60 0.06 -3.92
N TRP A 88 22.61 -0.32 -3.14
CA TRP A 88 23.06 -1.70 -2.97
C TRP A 88 22.33 -2.43 -1.83
N LEU A 89 21.80 -1.71 -0.83
CA LEU A 89 20.95 -2.29 0.23
C LEU A 89 19.63 -2.86 -0.31
N ARG A 90 19.11 -2.32 -1.42
CA ARG A 90 17.92 -2.85 -2.11
C ARG A 90 18.11 -4.27 -2.66
N HIS A 91 19.37 -4.71 -2.86
CA HIS A 91 19.68 -6.07 -3.31
C HIS A 91 19.92 -7.03 -2.14
N LEU A 92 20.23 -6.52 -0.94
CA LEU A 92 20.35 -7.32 0.28
C LEU A 92 19.00 -7.58 0.95
N THR A 93 17.98 -6.73 0.71
CA THR A 93 16.59 -7.05 1.13
C THR A 93 15.93 -8.12 0.27
N ALA A 94 16.54 -8.54 -0.85
CA ALA A 94 16.03 -9.63 -1.69
C ALA A 94 16.25 -11.03 -1.08
N THR A 95 17.05 -11.15 -0.01
CA THR A 95 17.21 -12.41 0.74
C THR A 95 16.42 -12.45 2.05
N TRP A 96 15.51 -11.50 2.28
CA TRP A 96 14.51 -11.67 3.33
C TRP A 96 13.54 -12.76 2.88
N PRO A 97 13.39 -13.89 3.61
CA PRO A 97 12.37 -14.85 3.29
C PRO A 97 11.03 -14.15 3.49
N SER A 98 10.21 -14.17 2.45
CA SER A 98 8.81 -13.78 2.50
C SER A 98 8.13 -14.60 3.60
N LEU A 99 7.90 -13.99 4.75
CA LEU A 99 7.08 -14.49 5.84
C LEU A 99 6.01 -13.43 6.11
#